data_AF-A0A2S4VGG6-F1
#
_entry.id   AF-A0A2S4VGG6-F1
#
_cell.length_a   1.000
_cell.length_b   1.000
_cell.length_c   1.000
_cell.angle_alpha   90.00
_cell.angle_beta   90.00
_cell.angle_gamma   90.00
#
_symmetry.space_group_name_H-M   'P 1'
#
loop_
_entity.id
_entity.type
_entity.pdbx_description
1 polymer ?
#
loop_
_entity_poly.entity_id
_entity_poly.type
_entity_poly.pdbx_seq_one_letter_code
_entity_poly.pdbx_strand_id
1 'polypeptide(L)'
;METPTVSTRQRVRPIPWNSGGVDGGPSSMTLLLAWLARDRNYKQWCCGQPSKMQLCQEIILELNDHGIFSRGDKAVCTQIQMLEQSYFHTERFCRGMGCQLVTYYRVAGQGLYDCMLTTGLLCATRSPS
;
A
#
# COMPACT_ATOMS: atom_id res chain seq x y z
N MET A 1 -5.13 55.69 18.66
CA MET A 1 -5.61 54.39 19.16
C MET A 1 -5.69 53.46 17.96
N GLU A 2 -4.65 52.68 17.71
CA GLU A 2 -4.65 51.68 16.63
C GLU A 2 -4.13 50.37 17.20
N THR A 3 -4.83 49.27 16.93
CA THR A 3 -4.23 47.93 16.95
C THR A 3 -4.76 47.16 15.73
N PRO A 4 -3.87 46.71 14.82
CA PRO A 4 -4.26 45.91 13.68
C PRO A 4 -4.40 44.45 14.13
N THR A 5 -5.59 43.86 13.95
CA THR A 5 -5.78 42.42 14.11
C THR A 5 -5.15 41.70 12.91
N VAL A 6 -3.93 41.18 13.10
CA VAL A 6 -3.31 40.24 12.18
C VAL A 6 -4.14 38.96 12.19
N SER A 7 -4.99 38.78 11.17
CA SER A 7 -5.64 37.51 10.88
C SER A 7 -4.59 36.57 10.30
N THR A 8 -3.93 35.82 11.18
CA THR A 8 -3.04 34.74 10.77
C THR A 8 -3.88 33.69 10.05
N ARG A 9 -3.79 33.63 8.73
CA ARG A 9 -4.24 32.48 7.93
C ARG A 9 -3.47 31.26 8.41
N GLN A 10 -3.98 30.58 9.43
CA GLN A 10 -3.47 29.28 9.83
C GLN A 10 -3.66 28.34 8.63
N ARG A 11 -2.53 27.91 8.05
CA ARG A 11 -2.54 26.82 7.07
C ARG A 11 -3.00 25.57 7.81
N VAL A 12 -4.29 25.23 7.65
CA VAL A 12 -4.85 23.97 8.11
C VAL A 12 -4.05 22.86 7.44
N ARG A 13 -3.26 22.12 8.23
CA ARG A 13 -2.54 20.96 7.70
C ARG A 13 -3.58 19.96 7.22
N PRO A 14 -3.39 19.30 6.07
CA PRO A 14 -4.31 18.29 5.59
C PRO A 14 -4.51 17.23 6.66
N ILE A 15 -5.76 17.02 7.08
CA ILE A 15 -6.10 16.01 8.08
C ILE A 15 -5.70 14.65 7.49
N PRO A 16 -4.83 13.85 8.15
CA PRO A 16 -4.39 12.57 7.60
C PRO A 16 -5.58 11.61 7.46
N TRP A 17 -5.64 10.83 6.38
CA TRP A 17 -6.76 9.90 6.13
C TRP A 17 -6.88 8.80 7.20
N ASN A 18 -5.78 8.51 7.88
CA ASN A 18 -5.71 7.57 8.99
C ASN A 18 -5.82 8.25 10.37
N SER A 19 -6.21 9.53 10.44
CA SER A 19 -6.58 10.10 11.75
C SER A 19 -7.77 9.32 12.30
N GLY A 20 -7.68 8.92 13.58
CA GLY A 20 -8.75 8.22 14.27
C GLY A 20 -10.07 8.94 14.05
N GLY A 21 -11.14 8.17 13.77
CA GLY A 21 -12.44 8.75 13.48
C GLY A 21 -12.95 9.63 14.61
N VAL A 22 -13.96 10.43 14.30
CA VAL A 22 -14.66 11.25 15.30
C VAL A 22 -15.15 10.31 16.41
N ASP A 23 -14.89 10.65 17.67
CA ASP A 23 -15.33 9.92 18.87
C ASP A 23 -14.95 8.42 18.92
N GLY A 24 -13.79 8.04 18.36
CA GLY A 24 -13.33 6.64 18.36
C GLY A 24 -13.96 5.79 17.25
N GLY A 25 -14.68 6.42 16.31
CA GLY A 25 -15.23 5.79 15.12
C GLY A 25 -14.17 5.41 14.06
N PRO A 26 -14.59 4.79 12.95
CA PRO A 26 -13.69 4.40 11.86
C PRO A 26 -13.04 5.62 11.20
N SER A 27 -11.76 5.51 10.84
CA SER A 27 -11.04 6.57 10.13
C SER A 27 -11.57 6.73 8.70
N SER A 28 -11.32 7.89 8.08
CA SER A 28 -11.67 8.11 6.65
C SER A 28 -11.09 7.03 5.74
N MET A 29 -9.87 6.57 6.05
CA MET A 29 -9.22 5.47 5.33
C MET A 29 -9.97 4.15 5.49
N THR A 30 -10.42 3.84 6.70
CA THR A 30 -11.15 2.59 6.98
C THR A 30 -12.47 2.56 6.22
N LEU A 31 -13.21 3.67 6.22
CA LEU A 31 -14.46 3.80 5.46
C LEU A 31 -14.23 3.72 3.95
N LEU A 32 -13.16 4.35 3.46
CA LEU A 32 -12.79 4.27 2.05
C LEU A 32 -12.49 2.82 1.63
N LEU A 33 -11.72 2.09 2.44
CA LEU A 33 -11.40 0.68 2.19
C LEU A 33 -12.64 -0.20 2.33
N ALA A 34 -13.51 0.08 3.30
CA ALA A 34 -14.78 -0.63 3.47
C ALA A 34 -15.68 -0.45 2.24
N TRP A 35 -15.80 0.78 1.72
CA TRP A 35 -16.56 1.06 0.50
C TRP A 35 -15.97 0.33 -0.71
N LEU A 36 -14.63 0.30 -0.87
CA LEU A 36 -13.96 -0.42 -1.95
C LEU A 36 -14.13 -1.95 -1.84
N ALA A 37 -14.16 -2.47 -0.62
CA ALA A 37 -14.31 -3.90 -0.34
C ALA A 37 -15.73 -4.43 -0.55
N ARG A 38 -16.74 -3.55 -0.64
CA ARG A 38 -18.11 -3.95 -1.00
C ARG A 38 -18.17 -4.50 -2.41
N ASP A 39 -19.09 -5.42 -2.61
CA ASP A 39 -19.28 -6.09 -3.90
C ASP A 39 -19.44 -5.08 -5.03
N ARG A 40 -18.65 -5.28 -6.09
CA ARG A 40 -18.67 -4.54 -7.37
C ARG A 40 -18.17 -3.09 -7.31
N ASN A 41 -17.98 -2.47 -6.15
CA ASN A 41 -17.57 -1.06 -6.05
C ASN A 41 -16.18 -0.82 -6.65
N TYR A 42 -15.18 -1.62 -6.25
CA TYR A 42 -13.85 -1.54 -6.86
C TYR A 42 -13.88 -1.87 -8.35
N LYS A 43 -14.71 -2.84 -8.78
CA LYS A 43 -14.85 -3.18 -10.19
C LYS A 43 -15.42 -2.00 -11.01
N GLN A 44 -16.45 -1.33 -10.49
CA GLN A 44 -17.03 -0.14 -11.11
C GLN A 44 -16.02 1.01 -11.18
N TRP A 45 -15.23 1.20 -10.12
CA TRP A 45 -14.13 2.15 -10.07
C TRP A 45 -13.10 1.90 -11.18
N CYS A 46 -12.68 0.64 -11.37
CA CYS A 46 -11.73 0.25 -12.42
C CYS A 46 -12.33 0.34 -13.83
N CYS A 47 -13.59 -0.05 -14.01
CA CYS A 47 -14.28 0.01 -15.30
C CYS A 47 -14.64 1.45 -15.73
N GLY A 48 -14.56 2.42 -14.82
CA GLY A 48 -14.90 3.82 -15.10
C GLY A 48 -16.39 4.05 -15.38
N GLN A 49 -17.25 3.11 -14.96
CA GLN A 49 -18.71 3.17 -15.10
C GLN A 49 -19.36 2.71 -13.78
N PRO A 50 -20.11 3.59 -13.07
CA PRO A 50 -20.37 5.01 -13.37
C PRO A 50 -19.10 5.88 -13.30
N SER A 51 -19.22 7.16 -13.67
CA SER A 51 -18.06 8.06 -13.71
C SER A 51 -17.36 8.13 -12.35
N LYS A 52 -16.01 8.28 -12.34
CA LYS A 52 -15.23 8.41 -11.10
C LYS A 52 -15.77 9.50 -10.18
N MET A 53 -16.33 10.58 -10.75
CA MET A 53 -16.95 11.66 -9.99
C MET A 53 -18.19 11.19 -9.22
N GLN A 54 -19.07 10.39 -9.83
CA GLN A 54 -20.25 9.84 -9.17
C GLN A 54 -19.86 8.88 -8.03
N LEU A 55 -18.85 8.03 -8.26
CA LEU A 55 -18.33 7.14 -7.22
C LEU A 55 -17.71 7.94 -6.07
N CYS A 56 -16.97 9.03 -6.37
CA CYS A 56 -16.44 9.91 -5.33
C CYS A 56 -17.56 10.58 -4.52
N GLN A 57 -18.66 10.97 -5.15
CA GLN A 57 -19.81 11.55 -4.45
C GLN A 57 -20.46 10.54 -3.51
N GLU A 58 -20.60 9.29 -3.93
CA GLU A 58 -21.14 8.21 -3.08
C GLU A 58 -20.27 7.99 -1.84
N ILE A 59 -18.95 7.94 -2.02
CA ILE A 59 -17.99 7.83 -0.90
C ILE A 59 -18.08 9.04 0.03
N ILE A 60 -18.25 10.25 -0.50
CA ILE A 60 -18.41 11.45 0.33
C ILE A 60 -19.69 11.37 1.17
N LEU A 61 -20.79 10.90 0.59
CA LEU A 61 -22.03 10.71 1.34
C LEU A 61 -21.84 9.72 2.50
N GLU A 62 -21.11 8.64 2.27
CA GLU A 62 -20.79 7.67 3.33
C GLU A 62 -19.88 8.29 4.40
N LEU A 63 -18.85 9.04 4.01
CA LEU A 63 -17.99 9.75 4.97
C LEU A 63 -18.80 10.76 5.79
N ASN A 64 -19.75 11.47 5.17
CA ASN A 64 -20.62 12.43 5.84
C ASN A 64 -21.58 11.76 6.83
N ASP A 65 -22.10 10.58 6.51
CA ASP A 65 -22.94 9.77 7.42
C ASP A 65 -22.19 9.41 8.71
N HIS A 66 -20.88 9.18 8.57
CA HIS A 66 -19.97 8.95 9.70
C HIS A 66 -19.37 10.23 10.31
N GLY A 67 -19.91 11.41 9.99
CA GLY A 67 -19.51 12.70 10.58
C GLY A 67 -18.21 13.30 10.02
N ILE A 68 -17.70 12.80 8.89
CA ILE A 68 -16.45 13.26 8.28
C ILE A 68 -16.75 14.16 7.08
N PHE A 69 -16.91 15.46 7.34
CA PHE A 69 -17.27 16.46 6.32
C PHE A 69 -16.07 17.13 5.63
N SER A 70 -14.84 16.80 6.02
CA SER A 70 -13.63 17.52 5.59
C SER A 70 -13.09 17.13 4.20
N ARG A 71 -13.70 16.15 3.53
CA ARG A 71 -13.16 15.53 2.30
C ARG A 71 -13.92 16.00 1.06
N GLY A 72 -13.18 16.41 0.03
CA GLY A 72 -13.70 16.73 -1.29
C GLY A 72 -13.54 15.58 -2.29
N ASP A 73 -14.24 15.70 -3.42
CA ASP A 73 -14.24 14.76 -4.55
C ASP A 73 -12.83 14.47 -5.08
N LYS A 74 -12.05 15.52 -5.32
CA LYS A 74 -10.66 15.40 -5.78
C LYS A 74 -9.78 14.70 -4.75
N ALA A 75 -10.04 14.93 -3.46
CA ALA A 75 -9.28 14.31 -2.38
C ALA A 75 -9.53 12.80 -2.33
N VAL A 76 -10.80 12.36 -2.44
CA VAL A 76 -11.17 10.94 -2.52
C VAL A 76 -10.54 10.29 -3.74
N CYS A 77 -10.66 10.91 -4.92
CA CYS A 77 -10.10 10.37 -6.15
C CYS A 77 -8.58 10.19 -6.05
N THR A 78 -7.88 11.21 -5.56
CA THR A 78 -6.43 11.17 -5.35
C THR A 78 -6.06 10.06 -4.37
N GLN A 79 -6.82 9.90 -3.30
CA GLN A 79 -6.52 8.91 -2.28
C GLN A 79 -6.66 7.47 -2.80
N ILE A 80 -7.69 7.19 -3.60
CA ILE A 80 -7.84 5.87 -4.22
C ILE A 80 -6.69 5.61 -5.20
N GLN A 81 -6.30 6.61 -6.01
CA GLN A 81 -5.14 6.48 -6.90
C GLN A 81 -3.84 6.22 -6.14
N MET A 82 -3.64 6.88 -4.99
CA MET A 82 -2.47 6.63 -4.15
C MET A 82 -2.47 5.20 -3.58
N LEU A 83 -3.63 4.67 -3.20
CA LEU A 83 -3.78 3.29 -2.76
C LEU A 83 -3.43 2.30 -3.89
N GLU A 84 -3.96 2.52 -5.09
CA GLU A 84 -3.64 1.72 -6.28
C GLU A 84 -2.14 1.72 -6.57
N GLN A 85 -1.52 2.91 -6.54
CA GLN A 85 -0.08 3.05 -6.75
C GLN A 85 0.72 2.36 -5.66
N SER A 86 0.36 2.54 -4.39
CA SER A 86 1.05 1.89 -3.27
C SER A 86 1.01 0.37 -3.42
N TYR A 87 -0.17 -0.18 -3.73
CA TYR A 87 -0.31 -1.62 -3.96
C TYR A 87 0.54 -2.09 -5.14
N PHE A 88 0.48 -1.38 -6.28
CA PHE A 88 1.28 -1.70 -7.47
C PHE A 88 2.79 -1.67 -7.19
N HIS A 89 3.27 -0.68 -6.44
CA HIS A 89 4.69 -0.60 -6.08
C HIS A 89 5.09 -1.74 -5.16
N THR A 90 4.28 -2.06 -4.14
CA THR A 90 4.54 -3.19 -3.24
C THR A 90 4.50 -4.51 -4.00
N GLU A 91 3.52 -4.74 -4.87
CA GLU A 91 3.43 -5.94 -5.70
C GLU A 91 4.64 -6.06 -6.63
N ARG A 92 5.00 -4.99 -7.34
CA ARG A 92 6.18 -4.94 -8.21
C ARG A 92 7.46 -5.20 -7.42
N PHE A 93 7.58 -4.63 -6.23
CA PHE A 93 8.72 -4.85 -5.33
C PHE A 93 8.76 -6.29 -4.84
N CYS A 94 7.63 -6.86 -4.40
CA CYS A 94 7.51 -8.26 -4.00
C CYS A 94 7.75 -9.22 -5.16
N ARG A 95 7.41 -8.86 -6.40
CA ARG A 95 7.68 -9.66 -7.59
C ARG A 95 9.16 -9.56 -8.00
N GLY A 96 9.74 -8.37 -7.91
CA GLY A 96 11.16 -8.12 -8.14
C GLY A 96 12.04 -8.83 -7.11
N MET A 97 11.73 -8.67 -5.82
CA MET A 97 12.34 -9.41 -4.72
C MET A 97 11.97 -10.89 -4.72
N GLY A 98 10.79 -11.28 -5.20
CA GLY A 98 10.40 -12.68 -5.35
C GLY A 98 11.29 -13.38 -6.36
N CYS A 99 11.58 -12.73 -7.50
CA CYS A 99 12.64 -13.16 -8.41
C CYS A 99 14.02 -13.15 -7.72
N GLN A 100 14.32 -12.15 -6.90
CA GLN A 100 15.60 -12.02 -6.21
C GLN A 100 15.83 -13.08 -5.11
N LEU A 101 14.79 -13.46 -4.37
CA LEU A 101 14.78 -14.54 -3.39
C LEU A 101 14.83 -15.90 -4.09
N VAL A 102 14.07 -16.12 -5.16
CA VAL A 102 14.20 -17.33 -5.98
C VAL A 102 15.62 -17.46 -6.55
N THR A 103 16.24 -16.37 -7.01
CA THR A 103 17.66 -16.40 -7.41
C THR A 103 18.59 -16.63 -6.22
N TYR A 104 18.33 -16.05 -5.04
CA TYR A 104 19.14 -16.29 -3.85
C TYR A 104 19.07 -17.76 -3.42
N TYR A 105 17.90 -18.38 -3.36
CA TYR A 105 17.74 -19.81 -3.05
C TYR A 105 18.23 -20.73 -4.18
N ARG A 106 18.21 -20.30 -5.45
CA ARG A 106 18.75 -21.08 -6.58
C ARG A 106 20.28 -21.02 -6.64
N VAL A 107 20.90 -19.88 -6.33
CA VAL A 107 22.35 -19.70 -6.26
C VAL A 107 22.92 -20.25 -4.95
N ALA A 108 22.25 -20.06 -3.81
CA ALA A 108 22.63 -20.68 -2.53
C ALA A 108 22.33 -22.20 -2.51
N GLY A 109 21.30 -22.64 -3.25
CA GLY A 109 21.02 -24.05 -3.50
C GLY A 109 22.07 -24.70 -4.41
N GLN A 110 22.65 -23.95 -5.37
CA GLN A 110 23.77 -24.39 -6.22
C GLN A 110 25.14 -24.35 -5.53
N GLY A 111 25.31 -23.50 -4.52
CA GLY A 111 26.58 -23.38 -3.78
C GLY A 111 26.83 -24.48 -2.73
N LEU A 112 25.86 -25.34 -2.43
CA LEU A 112 26.00 -26.39 -1.41
C LEU A 112 26.06 -27.82 -1.95
N TYR A 113 25.82 -28.04 -3.24
CA TYR A 113 26.05 -29.37 -3.85
C TYR A 113 27.34 -29.44 -4.68
N ASP A 114 27.92 -28.33 -5.14
CA ASP A 114 29.20 -28.36 -5.87
C ASP A 114 30.42 -28.56 -4.96
N CYS A 115 30.32 -28.18 -3.67
CA CYS A 115 31.38 -28.42 -2.68
C CYS A 115 31.35 -29.84 -2.08
N MET A 116 30.26 -30.59 -2.26
CA MET A 116 30.09 -31.94 -1.70
C MET A 116 30.20 -33.06 -2.75
N LEU A 117 30.19 -32.74 -4.06
CA LEU A 117 30.39 -33.74 -5.12
C LEU A 117 31.78 -33.70 -5.80
N THR A 118 32.62 -32.70 -5.54
CA THR A 118 33.95 -32.59 -6.18
C THR A 118 35.11 -33.07 -5.28
N THR A 119 34.85 -33.42 -4.02
CA THR A 119 35.82 -34.00 -3.07
C THR A 119 35.64 -35.51 -2.89
N GLY A 120 35.22 -36.19 -3.97
CA GLY A 120 35.06 -37.65 -4.03
C GLY A 120 36.15 -38.39 -4.81
N LEU A 121 37.33 -37.81 -5.04
CA LEU A 121 38.47 -38.54 -5.61
C LEU A 121 39.80 -37.97 -5.13
N LEU A 122 40.67 -38.90 -4.69
CA LEU A 122 42.07 -38.72 -4.23
C LEU A 122 42.13 -38.16 -2.79
N CYS A 123 42.67 -38.81 -1.76
CA CYS A 123 43.80 -39.73 -1.68
C CYS A 123 43.97 -40.19 -0.20
N ALA A 124 44.36 -41.44 0.05
CA ALA A 124 45.18 -41.87 1.21
C ALA A 124 45.36 -43.41 1.20
N THR A 125 46.47 -43.93 0.65
CA THR A 125 47.74 -44.28 1.32
C THR A 125 47.82 -45.74 1.78
N ARG A 126 48.64 -46.48 1.03
CA ARG A 126 49.42 -47.67 1.43
C ARG A 126 50.01 -47.50 2.83
N SER A 127 49.70 -48.42 3.74
CA SER A 127 50.42 -48.59 5.02
C SER A 127 51.47 -49.70 4.86
N PRO A 128 52.69 -49.56 5.41
CA PRO A 128 53.60 -50.68 5.62
C PRO A 128 53.42 -51.27 7.02
N SER A 129 53.69 -52.57 7.15
CA SER A 129 54.10 -53.22 8.39
C SER A 129 55.27 -54.13 8.06
#